data_AF-C4V856-F1
#
_entry.id   AF-C4V856-F1
#
_cell.length_a   1.000
_cell.length_b   1.000
_cell.length_c   1.000
_cell.angle_alpha   90.00
_cell.angle_beta   90.00
_cell.angle_gamma   90.00
#
_symmetry.space_group_name_H-M   'P 1'
#
loop_
_entity.id
_entity.type
_entity.pdbx_description
1 polymer ?
#
loop_
_entity_poly.entity_id
_entity_poly.type
_entity_poly.pdbx_seq_one_letter_code
_entity_poly.pdbx_strand_id
1 'polypeptide(L)'
;MIDINNLQSTEVHEKITKLELPEIGPYKAVALIHLDKYQEALKYCIKGSYESAYIYYKLKKFCKALKIVNKNSGEKWDVLKSQILYRMGFFNSAFNCLSKLPRDDDIVVNLQAIKSMGILTNNVNNYVFHKLYIKKREEINYDNLENYKFKNQSSYQEYLYNKTFEVLDKKEQFINDLKKLLEQFPNNLVIKNQLLNVEGNFDEIIQADLNKTQRSILNYNMHTSEDIDNNLHFLANFREKMGDSQYKWIKYAGENNFKIDWNKIPKSTDALNILRILVGLINKNMNLKNIKKHMNIIKDSNIKGHIENYTDFIENDKK
;
A
#
# COMPACT_ATOMS: atom_id res chain seq x y z
N MET A 1 -21.26 39.44 2.51
CA MET A 1 -20.10 38.69 2.02
C MET A 1 -19.74 37.71 3.14
N ILE A 2 -20.02 36.41 2.97
CA ILE A 2 -19.88 35.43 4.06
C ILE A 2 -18.43 34.94 4.06
N ASP A 3 -17.75 35.08 5.20
CA ASP A 3 -16.38 34.64 5.44
C ASP A 3 -16.33 33.11 5.49
N ILE A 4 -15.70 32.51 4.47
CA ILE A 4 -15.68 31.06 4.19
C ILE A 4 -14.82 30.30 5.22
N ASN A 5 -13.96 31.00 5.98
CA ASN A 5 -13.07 30.38 6.96
C ASN A 5 -13.79 29.94 8.26
N ASN A 6 -15.08 30.27 8.44
CA ASN A 6 -15.85 29.98 9.66
C ASN A 6 -16.86 28.80 9.55
N LEU A 7 -16.84 28.00 8.47
CA LEU A 7 -17.84 26.94 8.23
C LEU A 7 -17.40 25.53 8.70
N GLN A 8 -17.05 25.35 9.98
CA GLN A 8 -16.41 24.12 10.49
C GLN A 8 -17.32 23.07 11.18
N SER A 9 -18.65 23.10 11.07
CA SER A 9 -19.51 22.07 11.68
C SER A 9 -20.25 21.19 10.67
N THR A 10 -20.39 19.90 10.98
CA THR A 10 -21.16 18.91 10.21
C THR A 10 -22.57 19.41 9.90
N GLU A 11 -23.20 20.10 10.84
CA GLU A 11 -24.55 20.67 10.72
C GLU A 11 -24.64 21.76 9.63
N VAL A 12 -23.59 22.57 9.47
CA VAL A 12 -23.52 23.60 8.43
C VAL A 12 -23.37 22.97 7.05
N HIS A 13 -22.51 21.97 6.91
CA HIS A 13 -22.37 21.23 5.66
C HIS A 13 -23.68 20.54 5.27
N GLU A 14 -24.40 19.94 6.23
CA GLU A 14 -25.72 19.38 5.99
C GLU A 14 -26.73 20.43 5.49
N LYS A 15 -26.76 21.63 6.08
CA LYS A 15 -27.61 22.73 5.61
C LYS A 15 -27.30 23.11 4.16
N ILE A 16 -26.01 23.22 3.80
CA ILE A 16 -25.59 23.56 2.43
C ILE A 16 -26.05 22.51 1.42
N THR A 17 -26.01 21.22 1.78
CA THR A 17 -26.45 20.14 0.87
C THR A 17 -27.93 20.22 0.48
N LYS A 18 -28.77 20.81 1.34
CA LYS A 18 -30.22 20.93 1.15
C LYS A 18 -30.67 22.14 0.32
N LEU A 19 -29.78 23.07 -0.02
CA LEU A 19 -30.15 24.29 -0.76
C LEU A 19 -30.46 23.99 -2.24
N GLU A 20 -31.60 24.38 -2.79
CA GLU A 20 -32.01 23.98 -4.16
C GLU A 20 -31.56 24.92 -5.30
N LEU A 21 -30.51 25.72 -5.09
CA LEU A 21 -30.04 26.68 -6.10
C LEU A 21 -28.97 26.06 -7.03
N PRO A 22 -29.10 26.16 -8.37
CA PRO A 22 -28.13 25.59 -9.34
C PRO A 22 -26.69 26.08 -9.16
N GLU A 23 -26.53 27.36 -8.79
CA GLU A 23 -25.25 28.04 -8.60
C GLU A 23 -24.47 27.52 -7.38
N ILE A 24 -25.13 26.78 -6.47
CA ILE A 24 -24.53 26.23 -5.25
C ILE A 24 -23.84 24.88 -5.51
N GLY A 25 -23.92 24.31 -6.72
CA GLY A 25 -23.30 23.03 -7.08
C GLY A 25 -21.87 22.84 -6.55
N PRO A 26 -20.92 23.77 -6.83
CA PRO A 26 -19.55 23.66 -6.31
C PRO A 26 -19.47 23.63 -4.77
N TYR A 27 -20.27 24.46 -4.09
CA TYR A 27 -20.33 24.51 -2.62
C TYR A 27 -20.97 23.25 -2.03
N LYS A 28 -21.99 22.67 -2.70
CA LYS A 28 -22.54 21.35 -2.35
C LYS A 28 -21.50 20.26 -2.49
N ALA A 29 -20.71 20.28 -3.56
CA ALA A 29 -19.64 19.30 -3.76
C ALA A 29 -18.63 19.35 -2.60
N VAL A 30 -18.21 20.55 -2.18
CA VAL A 30 -17.32 20.75 -1.04
C VAL A 30 -17.97 20.26 0.27
N ALA A 31 -19.22 20.65 0.54
CA ALA A 31 -19.94 20.18 1.73
C ALA A 31 -20.07 18.65 1.77
N LEU A 32 -20.40 18.01 0.65
CA LEU A 32 -20.49 16.56 0.54
C LEU A 32 -19.12 15.88 0.71
N ILE A 33 -18.02 16.51 0.28
CA ILE A 33 -16.65 16.03 0.56
C ILE A 33 -16.39 16.02 2.07
N HIS A 34 -16.71 17.11 2.78
CA HIS A 34 -16.55 17.19 4.23
C HIS A 34 -17.41 16.17 5.00
N LEU A 35 -18.53 15.75 4.41
CA LEU A 35 -19.42 14.71 4.95
C LEU A 35 -19.03 13.29 4.52
N ASP A 36 -17.88 13.09 3.87
CA ASP A 36 -17.43 11.80 3.30
C ASP A 36 -18.40 11.18 2.26
N LYS A 37 -19.32 11.97 1.69
CA LYS A 37 -20.32 11.55 0.69
C LYS A 37 -19.79 11.68 -0.74
N TYR A 38 -18.65 11.04 -1.00
CA TYR A 38 -17.87 11.20 -2.24
C TYR A 38 -18.63 10.85 -3.53
N GLN A 39 -19.45 9.79 -3.54
CA GLN A 39 -20.21 9.43 -4.73
C GLN A 39 -21.26 10.48 -5.10
N GLU A 40 -21.89 11.08 -4.08
CA GLU A 40 -22.88 12.13 -4.26
C GLU A 40 -22.22 13.45 -4.68
N ALA A 41 -21.07 13.77 -4.08
CA ALA A 41 -20.29 14.96 -4.41
C ALA A 41 -19.92 15.05 -5.90
N LEU A 42 -19.66 13.92 -6.56
CA LEU A 42 -19.34 13.87 -8.00
C LEU A 42 -20.45 14.48 -8.88
N LYS A 43 -21.72 14.41 -8.45
CA LYS A 43 -22.86 14.93 -9.24
C LYS A 43 -22.83 16.44 -9.36
N TYR A 44 -22.23 17.12 -8.37
CA TYR A 44 -22.23 18.57 -8.24
C TYR A 44 -20.86 19.20 -8.54
N CYS A 45 -19.84 18.36 -8.76
CA CYS A 45 -18.48 18.83 -8.92
C CYS A 45 -18.18 19.26 -10.37
N ILE A 46 -17.42 20.35 -10.54
CA ILE A 46 -16.95 20.81 -11.84
C ILE A 46 -15.95 19.80 -12.40
N LYS A 47 -16.18 19.34 -13.64
CA LYS A 47 -15.30 18.37 -14.30
C LYS A 47 -13.89 18.93 -14.44
N GLY A 48 -12.89 18.19 -13.95
CA GLY A 48 -11.49 18.58 -14.04
C GLY A 48 -11.02 19.52 -12.93
N SER A 49 -11.89 19.89 -11.98
CA SER A 49 -11.50 20.67 -10.80
C SER A 49 -10.69 19.83 -9.80
N TYR A 50 -10.09 20.52 -8.83
CA TYR A 50 -9.35 19.90 -7.73
C TYR A 50 -10.22 18.96 -6.92
N GLU A 51 -11.43 19.40 -6.57
CA GLU A 51 -12.43 18.63 -5.85
C GLU A 51 -12.78 17.35 -6.62
N SER A 52 -12.91 17.42 -7.95
CA SER A 52 -13.22 16.24 -8.77
C SER A 52 -12.09 15.22 -8.73
N ALA A 53 -10.82 15.67 -8.77
CA ALA A 53 -9.65 14.81 -8.65
C ALA A 53 -9.56 14.20 -7.23
N TYR A 54 -9.79 15.02 -6.21
CA TYR A 54 -9.79 14.59 -4.80
C TYR A 54 -10.87 13.53 -4.54
N ILE A 55 -12.08 13.73 -5.05
CA ILE A 55 -13.17 12.75 -4.95
C ILE A 55 -12.78 11.44 -5.63
N TYR A 56 -12.22 11.48 -6.86
CA TYR A 56 -11.74 10.26 -7.53
C TYR A 56 -10.65 9.55 -6.72
N TYR A 57 -9.73 10.29 -6.11
CA TYR A 57 -8.72 9.75 -5.22
C TYR A 57 -9.34 9.02 -4.01
N LYS A 58 -10.30 9.64 -3.32
CA LYS A 58 -10.99 9.06 -2.16
C LYS A 58 -11.85 7.85 -2.52
N LEU A 59 -12.38 7.81 -3.73
CA LEU A 59 -13.08 6.65 -4.31
C LEU A 59 -12.13 5.57 -4.87
N LYS A 60 -10.81 5.63 -4.59
CA LYS A 60 -9.78 4.71 -5.09
C LYS A 60 -9.70 4.60 -6.63
N LYS A 61 -10.25 5.58 -7.37
CA LYS A 61 -10.20 5.66 -8.84
C LYS A 61 -8.93 6.40 -9.30
N PHE A 62 -7.77 5.90 -8.87
CA PHE A 62 -6.48 6.60 -8.98
C PHE A 62 -6.10 7.01 -10.41
N CYS A 63 -6.32 6.14 -11.41
CA CYS A 63 -6.02 6.48 -12.80
C CYS A 63 -6.83 7.67 -13.33
N LYS A 64 -8.09 7.83 -12.88
CA LYS A 64 -8.93 8.97 -13.26
C LYS A 64 -8.46 10.24 -12.56
N ALA A 65 -8.15 10.16 -11.27
CA ALA A 65 -7.59 11.27 -10.50
C ALA A 65 -6.27 11.76 -11.14
N LEU A 66 -5.34 10.85 -11.44
CA LEU A 66 -4.04 11.17 -12.02
C LEU A 66 -4.15 11.86 -13.38
N LYS A 67 -5.12 11.46 -14.22
CA LYS A 67 -5.39 12.13 -15.51
C LYS A 67 -5.79 13.60 -15.35
N ILE A 68 -6.49 13.95 -14.27
CA ILE A 68 -6.90 15.33 -13.99
C ILE A 68 -5.70 16.09 -13.43
N VAL A 69 -5.04 15.54 -12.42
CA VAL A 69 -3.92 16.19 -11.74
C VAL A 69 -2.75 16.48 -12.68
N ASN A 70 -2.44 15.58 -13.63
CA ASN A 70 -1.37 15.79 -14.61
C ASN A 70 -1.61 16.94 -15.61
N LYS A 71 -2.84 17.45 -15.72
CA LYS A 71 -3.18 18.59 -16.59
C LYS A 71 -3.12 19.94 -15.86
N ASN A 72 -2.87 19.92 -14.55
CA ASN A 72 -2.88 21.09 -13.69
C ASN A 72 -1.53 21.22 -12.99
N SER A 73 -1.22 22.42 -12.51
CA SER A 73 0.04 22.74 -11.81
C SER A 73 -0.24 23.57 -10.56
N GLY A 74 0.72 23.57 -9.64
CA GLY A 74 0.67 24.31 -8.38
C GLY A 74 0.68 23.40 -7.16
N GLU A 75 1.02 23.95 -6.00
CA GLU A 75 1.36 23.19 -4.79
C GLU A 75 0.28 22.20 -4.37
N LYS A 76 -0.99 22.63 -4.31
CA LYS A 76 -2.12 21.76 -3.96
C LYS A 76 -2.24 20.54 -4.89
N TRP A 77 -1.95 20.73 -6.18
CA TRP A 77 -2.01 19.67 -7.17
C TRP A 77 -0.83 18.71 -7.02
N ASP A 78 0.37 19.21 -6.72
CA ASP A 78 1.55 18.39 -6.47
C ASP A 78 1.41 17.56 -5.19
N VAL A 79 0.81 18.12 -4.12
CA VAL A 79 0.46 17.37 -2.91
C VAL A 79 -0.49 16.23 -3.24
N LEU A 80 -1.60 16.51 -3.94
CA LEU A 80 -2.57 15.47 -4.31
C LEU A 80 -1.95 14.43 -5.26
N LYS A 81 -1.08 14.85 -6.19
CA LYS A 81 -0.34 13.97 -7.09
C LYS A 81 0.54 13.00 -6.30
N SER A 82 1.30 13.52 -5.33
CA SER A 82 2.15 12.73 -4.45
C SER A 82 1.33 11.68 -3.68
N GLN A 83 0.19 12.08 -3.11
CA GLN A 83 -0.72 11.16 -2.40
C GLN A 83 -1.28 10.06 -3.33
N ILE A 84 -1.68 10.40 -4.55
CA ILE A 84 -2.16 9.42 -5.55
C ILE A 84 -1.03 8.43 -5.89
N LEU A 85 0.17 8.94 -6.20
CA LEU A 85 1.32 8.11 -6.55
C LEU A 85 1.74 7.19 -5.40
N TYR A 86 1.73 7.70 -4.16
CA TYR A 86 1.97 6.94 -2.94
C TYR A 86 0.99 5.77 -2.81
N ARG A 87 -0.32 6.01 -2.96
CA ARG A 87 -1.34 4.94 -2.91
C ARG A 87 -1.21 3.92 -4.05
N MET A 88 -0.68 4.34 -5.19
CA MET A 88 -0.41 3.46 -6.33
C MET A 88 0.94 2.71 -6.23
N GLY A 89 1.75 2.98 -5.21
CA GLY A 89 3.06 2.36 -4.98
C GLY A 89 4.22 2.94 -5.82
N PHE A 90 4.03 4.13 -6.42
CA PHE A 90 5.08 4.87 -7.12
C PHE A 90 5.79 5.82 -6.15
N PHE A 91 6.49 5.27 -5.15
CA PHE A 91 7.06 6.03 -4.04
C PHE A 91 8.15 7.01 -4.47
N ASN A 92 8.98 6.67 -5.46
CA ASN A 92 10.03 7.56 -5.94
C ASN A 92 9.42 8.78 -6.66
N SER A 93 8.44 8.55 -7.54
CA SER A 93 7.69 9.63 -8.16
C SER A 93 6.90 10.46 -7.15
N ALA A 94 6.30 9.83 -6.12
CA ALA A 94 5.61 10.55 -5.05
C ALA A 94 6.54 11.47 -4.25
N PHE A 95 7.75 10.97 -3.93
CA PHE A 95 8.79 11.72 -3.23
C PHE A 95 9.26 12.91 -4.07
N ASN A 96 9.63 12.67 -5.34
CA ASN A 96 10.10 13.70 -6.27
C ASN A 96 9.06 14.78 -6.56
N CYS A 97 7.77 14.44 -6.44
CA CYS A 97 6.69 15.42 -6.58
C CYS A 97 6.65 16.35 -5.36
N LEU A 98 6.74 15.78 -4.16
CA LEU A 98 6.61 16.51 -2.90
C LEU A 98 7.89 17.28 -2.52
N SER A 99 9.07 16.76 -2.89
CA SER A 99 10.37 17.36 -2.56
C SER A 99 10.64 18.70 -3.27
N LYS A 100 9.84 19.03 -4.29
CA LYS A 100 9.88 20.31 -5.00
C LYS A 100 9.20 21.45 -4.23
N LEU A 101 8.35 21.10 -3.25
CA LEU A 101 7.65 22.09 -2.43
C LEU A 101 8.58 22.63 -1.34
N PRO A 102 8.33 23.85 -0.82
CA PRO A 102 9.04 24.38 0.33
C PRO A 102 8.99 23.39 1.50
N ARG A 103 10.14 23.14 2.14
CA ARG A 103 10.21 22.21 3.27
C ARG A 103 9.67 22.85 4.55
N ASP A 104 8.45 22.49 4.91
CA ASP A 104 7.91 22.65 6.26
C ASP A 104 7.85 21.31 7.00
N ASP A 105 7.45 21.36 8.27
CA ASP A 105 7.34 20.19 9.14
C ASP A 105 6.43 19.09 8.51
N ASP A 106 5.30 19.47 7.92
CA ASP A 106 4.32 18.54 7.34
C ASP A 106 4.85 17.89 6.06
N ILE A 107 5.51 18.67 5.20
CA ILE A 107 6.16 18.19 3.98
C ILE A 107 7.26 17.19 4.35
N VAL A 108 8.08 17.47 5.36
CA VAL A 108 9.18 16.58 5.75
C VAL A 108 8.66 15.29 6.39
N VAL A 109 7.63 15.36 7.24
CA VAL A 109 6.95 14.17 7.78
C VAL A 109 6.43 13.28 6.66
N ASN A 110 5.76 13.86 5.67
CA ASN A 110 5.21 13.12 4.53
C ASN A 110 6.32 12.55 3.63
N LEU A 111 7.39 13.28 3.37
CA LEU A 111 8.56 12.78 2.64
C LEU A 111 9.18 11.56 3.36
N GLN A 112 9.29 11.61 4.68
CA GLN A 112 9.80 10.49 5.47
C GLN A 112 8.86 9.27 5.42
N ALA A 113 7.54 9.47 5.48
CA ALA A 113 6.58 8.38 5.30
C ALA A 113 6.72 7.72 3.91
N ILE A 114 6.83 8.51 2.84
CA ILE A 114 7.03 8.01 1.47
C ILE A 114 8.35 7.24 1.37
N LYS A 115 9.45 7.81 1.88
CA LYS A 115 10.78 7.20 1.90
C LYS A 115 10.77 5.85 2.60
N SER A 116 10.17 5.78 3.79
CA SER A 116 10.12 4.57 4.60
C SER A 116 9.38 3.45 3.89
N MET A 117 8.24 3.76 3.27
CA MET A 117 7.50 2.78 2.46
C MET A 117 8.23 2.36 1.19
N GLY A 118 8.96 3.28 0.55
CA GLY A 118 9.81 2.98 -0.60
C GLY A 118 10.91 1.98 -0.24
N ILE A 119 11.68 2.27 0.82
CA ILE A 119 12.75 1.39 1.33
C ILE A 119 12.18 0.02 1.70
N LEU A 120 11.10 0.00 2.48
CA LEU A 120 10.42 -1.24 2.85
C LEU A 120 10.04 -2.06 1.62
N THR A 121 9.41 -1.43 0.63
CA THR A 121 9.03 -2.07 -0.64
C THR A 121 10.23 -2.71 -1.32
N ASN A 122 11.39 -2.05 -1.35
CA ASN A 122 12.59 -2.60 -1.95
C ASN A 122 13.17 -3.78 -1.14
N ASN A 123 13.14 -3.70 0.19
CA ASN A 123 13.60 -4.78 1.07
C ASN A 123 12.69 -6.02 0.95
N VAL A 124 11.36 -5.82 0.84
CA VAL A 124 10.40 -6.93 0.79
C VAL A 124 10.06 -7.43 -0.62
N ASN A 125 10.53 -6.75 -1.68
CA ASN A 125 10.20 -7.08 -3.08
C ASN A 125 10.55 -8.53 -3.46
N ASN A 126 11.51 -9.14 -2.77
CA ASN A 126 11.93 -10.52 -3.01
C ASN A 126 11.00 -11.58 -2.40
N TYR A 127 10.15 -11.20 -1.44
CA TYR A 127 9.21 -12.08 -0.76
C TYR A 127 7.86 -12.03 -1.46
N VAL A 128 7.72 -12.90 -2.45
CA VAL A 128 6.43 -13.09 -3.11
C VAL A 128 5.40 -13.58 -2.08
N PHE A 129 4.22 -12.94 -2.02
CA PHE A 129 3.15 -13.18 -1.02
C PHE A 129 3.47 -12.82 0.43
N HIS A 130 4.44 -11.94 0.62
CA HIS A 130 4.52 -11.21 1.88
C HIS A 130 3.19 -10.50 2.15
N LYS A 131 2.73 -10.46 3.41
CA LYS A 131 1.57 -9.62 3.82
C LYS A 131 1.72 -8.15 3.39
N LEU A 132 2.98 -7.73 3.19
CA LEU A 132 3.40 -6.41 2.71
C LEU A 132 3.95 -6.41 1.28
N TYR A 133 3.66 -7.41 0.44
CA TYR A 133 4.18 -7.40 -0.93
C TYR A 133 3.63 -6.16 -1.65
N ILE A 134 4.51 -5.19 -1.86
CA ILE A 134 4.28 -4.05 -2.72
C ILE A 134 5.18 -4.27 -3.92
N LYS A 135 4.60 -4.35 -5.12
CA LYS A 135 5.38 -4.52 -6.34
C LYS A 135 6.30 -3.31 -6.48
N LYS A 136 7.63 -3.53 -6.47
CA LYS A 136 8.58 -2.46 -6.81
C LYS A 136 8.26 -1.98 -8.23
N ARG A 137 7.97 -0.68 -8.37
CA ARG A 137 7.68 -0.05 -9.67
C ARG A 137 8.81 0.84 -10.16
N GLU A 138 9.67 1.32 -9.25
CA GLU A 138 10.67 2.35 -9.53
C GLU A 138 11.97 2.06 -8.78
N GLU A 139 13.08 2.61 -9.27
CA GLU A 139 14.32 2.71 -8.50
C GLU A 139 14.20 3.78 -7.42
N ILE A 140 14.92 3.58 -6.32
CA ILE A 140 14.84 4.45 -5.16
C ILE A 140 16.00 5.44 -5.18
N ASN A 141 15.66 6.72 -5.09
CA ASN A 141 16.61 7.79 -4.83
C ASN A 141 15.95 8.83 -3.90
N TYR A 142 16.32 8.82 -2.62
CA TYR A 142 15.74 9.69 -1.61
C TYR A 142 16.80 10.55 -0.96
N ASP A 143 16.47 11.83 -0.75
CA ASP A 143 17.32 12.75 0.00
C ASP A 143 17.46 12.33 1.47
N ASN A 144 18.55 12.79 2.10
CA ASN A 144 18.65 12.74 3.56
C ASN A 144 17.77 13.84 4.18
N LEU A 145 16.88 13.44 5.09
CA LEU A 145 15.95 14.32 5.80
C LEU A 145 16.37 14.60 7.26
N GLU A 146 17.41 13.92 7.77
CA GLU A 146 17.82 13.98 9.18
C GLU A 146 18.29 15.36 9.65
N ASN A 147 18.78 16.18 8.72
CA ASN A 147 19.28 17.53 9.03
C ASN A 147 18.17 18.58 9.15
N TYR A 148 16.90 18.21 8.95
CA TYR A 148 15.79 19.13 9.06
C TYR A 148 15.53 19.53 10.53
N LYS A 149 15.36 20.84 10.77
CA LYS A 149 15.04 21.38 12.09
C LYS A 149 13.55 21.60 12.22
N PHE A 150 12.87 20.67 12.89
CA PHE A 150 11.43 20.75 13.15
C PHE A 150 11.09 21.92 14.07
N LYS A 151 9.99 22.61 13.75
CA LYS A 151 9.44 23.69 14.59
C LYS A 151 8.49 23.14 15.65
N ASN A 152 7.75 22.09 15.31
CA ASN A 152 6.76 21.44 16.15
C ASN A 152 7.26 20.08 16.65
N GLN A 153 7.17 19.87 17.98
CA GLN A 153 7.53 18.60 18.61
C GLN A 153 6.65 17.45 18.14
N SER A 154 5.35 17.67 17.87
CA SER A 154 4.46 16.62 17.36
C SER A 154 4.91 16.14 15.98
N SER A 155 5.30 17.06 15.10
CA SER A 155 5.81 16.72 13.77
C SER A 155 7.14 15.99 13.84
N TYR A 156 8.02 16.36 14.77
CA TYR A 156 9.26 15.60 15.01
C TYR A 156 9.00 14.17 15.51
N GLN A 157 8.04 13.99 16.43
CA GLN A 157 7.63 12.65 16.89
C GLN A 157 7.07 11.82 15.74
N GLU A 158 6.23 12.40 14.89
CA GLU A 158 5.66 11.72 13.72
C GLU A 158 6.73 11.36 12.68
N TYR A 159 7.71 12.24 12.45
CA TYR A 159 8.87 11.96 11.61
C TYR A 159 9.65 10.74 12.11
N LEU A 160 9.97 10.70 13.41
CA LEU A 160 10.69 9.57 14.01
C LEU A 160 9.88 8.27 13.95
N TYR A 161 8.58 8.36 14.25
CA TYR A 161 7.67 7.22 14.12
C TYR A 161 7.65 6.69 12.68
N ASN A 162 7.48 7.55 11.67
CA ASN A 162 7.51 7.16 10.26
C ASN A 162 8.85 6.52 9.88
N LYS A 163 9.98 7.03 10.40
CA LYS A 163 11.31 6.47 10.14
C LYS A 163 11.45 5.00 10.59
N THR A 164 10.78 4.59 11.66
CA THR A 164 10.82 3.18 12.11
C THR A 164 10.34 2.19 11.04
N PHE A 165 9.48 2.61 10.12
CA PHE A 165 8.97 1.76 9.04
C PHE A 165 10.05 1.38 8.00
N GLU A 166 11.21 2.05 7.97
CA GLU A 166 12.35 1.67 7.10
C GLU A 166 12.88 0.26 7.42
N VAL A 167 12.72 -0.19 8.67
CA VAL A 167 13.21 -1.48 9.17
C VAL A 167 12.08 -2.44 9.54
N LEU A 168 10.87 -2.17 9.05
CA LEU A 168 9.68 -2.96 9.37
C LEU A 168 9.81 -4.45 9.00
N ASP A 169 10.64 -4.78 8.01
CA ASP A 169 10.96 -6.17 7.63
C ASP A 169 11.81 -6.90 8.69
N LYS A 170 12.44 -6.16 9.61
CA LYS A 170 13.28 -6.65 10.70
C LYS A 170 12.57 -6.47 12.05
N LYS A 171 11.62 -7.37 12.36
CA LYS A 171 10.76 -7.31 13.56
C LYS A 171 11.47 -6.89 14.86
N GLU A 172 12.60 -7.52 15.20
CA GLU A 172 13.35 -7.20 16.43
C GLU A 172 13.89 -5.78 16.43
N GLN A 173 14.45 -5.32 15.30
CA GLN A 173 14.94 -3.95 15.16
C GLN A 173 13.77 -2.96 15.25
N PHE A 174 12.66 -3.24 14.56
CA PHE A 174 11.46 -2.41 14.60
C PHE A 174 10.88 -2.25 16.02
N ILE A 175 10.76 -3.35 16.77
CA ILE A 175 10.30 -3.33 18.16
C ILE A 175 11.25 -2.52 19.03
N ASN A 176 12.56 -2.72 18.88
CA ASN A 176 13.56 -1.99 19.66
C ASN A 176 13.51 -0.48 19.36
N ASP A 177 13.31 -0.09 18.11
CA ASP A 177 13.18 1.31 17.74
C ASP A 177 11.89 1.94 18.30
N LEU A 178 10.77 1.21 18.28
CA LEU A 178 9.52 1.66 18.93
C LEU A 178 9.67 1.80 20.45
N LYS A 179 10.37 0.87 21.12
CA LYS A 179 10.64 0.93 22.57
C LYS A 179 11.44 2.18 22.94
N LYS A 180 12.53 2.45 22.21
CA LYS A 180 13.34 3.67 22.40
C LYS A 180 12.52 4.95 22.18
N LEU A 181 11.67 4.97 21.16
CA LEU A 181 10.79 6.12 20.93
C LEU A 181 9.75 6.28 22.05
N LEU A 182 9.21 5.20 22.60
CA LEU A 182 8.27 5.26 23.71
C LEU A 182 8.97 5.70 25.01
N GLU A 183 10.22 5.31 25.25
CA GLU A 183 11.04 5.84 26.35
C GLU A 183 11.25 7.36 26.21
N GLN A 184 11.50 7.82 24.98
CA GLN A 184 11.67 9.24 24.69
C GLN A 184 10.34 10.02 24.76
N PHE A 185 9.22 9.38 24.39
CA PHE A 185 7.88 9.98 24.35
C PHE A 185 6.83 9.09 25.05
N PRO A 186 6.85 8.98 26.39
CA PRO A 186 6.05 8.00 27.15
C PRO A 186 4.54 8.12 26.97
N ASN A 187 4.05 9.33 26.65
CA ASN A 187 2.62 9.62 26.51
C ASN A 187 2.12 9.48 25.05
N ASN A 188 2.97 9.05 24.11
CA ASN A 188 2.57 8.93 22.72
C ASN A 188 1.75 7.65 22.48
N LEU A 189 0.43 7.80 22.43
CA LEU A 189 -0.52 6.69 22.24
C LEU A 189 -0.34 5.98 20.90
N VAL A 190 0.10 6.68 19.84
CA VAL A 190 0.31 6.07 18.51
C VAL A 190 1.46 5.06 18.57
N ILE A 191 2.58 5.45 19.20
CA ILE A 191 3.75 4.58 19.38
C ILE A 191 3.39 3.40 20.30
N LYS A 192 2.74 3.68 21.44
CA LYS A 192 2.31 2.65 22.40
C LYS A 192 1.40 1.62 21.75
N ASN A 193 0.34 2.05 21.07
CA ASN A 193 -0.60 1.16 20.41
C ASN A 193 0.05 0.35 19.29
N GLN A 194 0.99 0.94 18.54
CA GLN A 194 1.74 0.22 17.51
C GLN A 194 2.63 -0.87 18.12
N LEU A 195 3.29 -0.58 19.24
CA LEU A 195 4.15 -1.54 19.94
C LEU A 195 3.33 -2.73 20.46
N LEU A 196 2.24 -2.46 21.19
CA LEU A 196 1.32 -3.48 21.68
C LEU A 196 0.79 -4.37 20.54
N ASN A 197 0.42 -3.74 19.43
CA ASN A 197 -0.07 -4.44 18.25
C ASN A 197 1.01 -5.38 17.67
N VAL A 198 2.27 -4.96 17.55
CA VAL A 198 3.36 -5.79 16.99
C VAL A 198 3.80 -6.92 17.93
N GLU A 199 3.70 -6.68 19.23
CA GLU A 199 4.00 -7.67 20.28
C GLU A 199 2.85 -8.68 20.47
N GLY A 200 1.66 -8.41 19.92
CA GLY A 200 0.48 -9.28 20.02
C GLY A 200 -0.35 -9.06 21.27
N ASN A 201 -0.08 -7.98 22.01
CA ASN A 201 -0.79 -7.61 23.24
C ASN A 201 -2.07 -6.83 22.91
N PHE A 202 -2.96 -7.43 22.11
CA PHE A 202 -4.13 -6.76 21.55
C PHE A 202 -5.13 -6.29 22.62
N ASP A 203 -5.23 -7.02 23.73
CA ASP A 203 -6.17 -6.73 24.83
C ASP A 203 -5.84 -5.42 25.57
N GLU A 204 -4.59 -4.95 25.47
CA GLU A 204 -4.15 -3.68 26.06
C GLU A 204 -4.45 -2.47 25.15
N ILE A 205 -4.93 -2.70 23.93
CA ILE A 205 -5.23 -1.64 22.96
C ILE A 205 -6.67 -1.15 23.14
N ILE A 206 -6.81 0.11 23.56
CA ILE A 206 -8.12 0.76 23.69
C ILE A 206 -8.67 1.07 22.30
N GLN A 207 -9.63 0.26 21.83
CA GLN A 207 -10.18 0.41 20.47
C GLN A 207 -10.88 1.77 20.22
N ALA A 208 -11.36 2.44 21.28
CA ALA A 208 -11.99 3.75 21.17
C ALA A 208 -11.00 4.84 20.69
N ASP A 209 -9.72 4.66 21.00
CA ASP A 209 -8.65 5.61 20.64
C ASP A 209 -8.14 5.39 19.21
N LEU A 210 -8.61 4.33 18.55
CA LEU A 210 -8.19 3.98 17.20
C LEU A 210 -9.10 4.59 16.14
N ASN A 211 -8.50 5.16 15.11
CA ASN A 211 -9.25 5.58 13.93
C ASN A 211 -9.79 4.37 13.14
N LYS A 212 -10.70 4.62 12.18
CA LYS A 212 -11.34 3.56 11.38
C LYS A 212 -10.33 2.61 10.71
N THR A 213 -9.23 3.15 10.20
CA THR A 213 -8.18 2.38 9.52
C THR A 213 -7.42 1.51 10.51
N GLN A 214 -7.00 2.07 11.65
CA GLN A 214 -6.30 1.33 12.71
C GLN A 214 -7.15 0.20 13.27
N ARG A 215 -8.45 0.42 13.49
CA ARG A 215 -9.39 -0.64 13.91
C ARG A 215 -9.50 -1.76 12.89
N SER A 216 -9.64 -1.42 11.61
CA SER A 216 -9.68 -2.42 10.54
C SER A 216 -8.41 -3.27 10.51
N ILE A 217 -7.25 -2.65 10.75
CA ILE A 217 -5.97 -3.36 10.76
C ILE A 217 -5.81 -4.20 12.02
N LEU A 218 -6.24 -3.71 13.19
CA LEU A 218 -6.24 -4.48 14.43
C LEU A 218 -7.10 -5.74 14.30
N ASN A 219 -8.32 -5.62 13.78
CA ASN A 219 -9.21 -6.76 13.53
C ASN A 219 -8.56 -7.78 12.58
N TYR A 220 -7.88 -7.31 11.54
CA TYR A 220 -7.12 -8.18 10.65
C TYR A 220 -5.97 -8.89 11.36
N ASN A 221 -5.21 -8.19 12.22
CA ASN A 221 -4.11 -8.77 13.00
C ASN A 221 -4.63 -9.80 14.03
N MET A 222 -5.82 -9.58 14.57
CA MET A 222 -6.55 -10.51 15.46
C MET A 222 -7.23 -11.68 14.71
N HIS A 223 -7.07 -11.77 13.38
CA HIS A 223 -7.71 -12.78 12.53
C HIS A 223 -9.26 -12.75 12.55
N THR A 224 -9.87 -11.62 12.88
CA THR A 224 -11.33 -11.42 12.86
C THR A 224 -11.82 -10.79 11.54
N SER A 225 -10.91 -10.42 10.65
CA SER A 225 -11.18 -9.96 9.27
C SER A 225 -10.21 -10.60 8.29
N GLU A 226 -10.70 -10.98 7.10
CA GLU A 226 -9.86 -11.54 6.02
C GLU A 226 -9.22 -10.48 5.12
N ASP A 227 -9.71 -9.24 5.16
CA ASP A 227 -9.28 -8.17 4.25
C ASP A 227 -8.99 -6.84 4.97
N ILE A 228 -8.12 -6.04 4.36
CA ILE A 228 -7.74 -4.69 4.79
C ILE A 228 -7.69 -3.73 3.61
N ASP A 229 -8.30 -2.56 3.80
CA ASP A 229 -8.43 -1.54 2.76
C ASP A 229 -7.15 -0.69 2.55
N ASN A 230 -6.21 -0.70 3.52
CA ASN A 230 -4.95 0.06 3.54
C ASN A 230 -3.90 -0.63 4.43
N ASN A 231 -2.74 -1.00 3.87
CA ASN A 231 -1.85 -2.00 4.47
C ASN A 231 -0.53 -1.42 5.00
N LEU A 232 -0.47 -0.17 5.47
CA LEU A 232 0.84 0.49 5.59
C LEU A 232 1.20 1.02 6.98
N HIS A 233 0.25 1.52 7.78
CA HIS A 233 0.53 2.01 9.13
C HIS A 233 -0.38 1.26 10.10
N PHE A 234 0.17 0.66 11.17
CA PHE A 234 -0.54 -0.18 12.16
C PHE A 234 -0.62 -1.69 11.93
N LEU A 235 0.18 -2.29 11.03
CA LEU A 235 0.22 -3.76 10.93
C LEU A 235 1.04 -4.39 12.07
N ALA A 236 0.74 -5.65 12.41
CA ALA A 236 1.45 -6.44 13.44
C ALA A 236 2.16 -7.67 12.87
N ASN A 237 1.53 -8.32 11.89
CA ASN A 237 1.90 -9.67 11.45
C ASN A 237 2.84 -9.60 10.24
N PHE A 238 4.13 -9.37 10.52
CA PHE A 238 5.15 -9.08 9.51
C PHE A 238 5.91 -10.28 8.94
N ARG A 239 5.91 -11.44 9.60
CA ARG A 239 6.67 -12.63 9.15
C ARG A 239 5.82 -13.80 8.70
N GLU A 240 4.51 -13.71 8.83
CA GLU A 240 3.65 -14.76 8.33
C GLU A 240 3.49 -14.58 6.83
N LYS A 241 4.01 -15.54 6.07
CA LYS A 241 3.57 -15.74 4.69
C LYS A 241 2.04 -15.73 4.73
N MET A 242 1.42 -14.76 4.07
CA MET A 242 -0.03 -14.80 3.91
C MET A 242 -0.28 -16.09 3.12
N GLY A 243 -1.04 -17.02 3.70
CA GLY A 243 -1.03 -18.45 3.32
C GLY A 243 -0.86 -18.69 1.82
N ASP A 244 0.01 -19.65 1.49
CA ASP A 244 0.42 -20.11 0.16
C ASP A 244 -0.78 -20.64 -0.67
N SER A 245 -1.77 -19.79 -0.95
CA SER A 245 -2.94 -20.19 -1.71
C SER A 245 -2.58 -20.26 -3.19
N GLN A 246 -3.04 -21.32 -3.85
CA GLN A 246 -2.83 -21.57 -5.27
C GLN A 246 -3.22 -20.36 -6.13
N TYR A 247 -4.40 -19.79 -5.85
CA TYR A 247 -4.95 -18.65 -6.56
C TYR A 247 -4.00 -17.45 -6.58
N LYS A 248 -3.38 -17.14 -5.43
CA LYS A 248 -2.48 -16.00 -5.29
C LYS A 248 -1.22 -16.16 -6.16
N TRP A 249 -0.60 -17.34 -6.15
CA TRP A 249 0.56 -17.68 -6.99
C TRP A 249 0.27 -17.60 -8.48
N ILE A 250 -0.88 -18.12 -8.91
CA ILE A 250 -1.31 -18.07 -10.31
C ILE A 250 -1.52 -16.61 -10.75
N LYS A 251 -2.23 -15.81 -9.94
CA LYS A 251 -2.48 -14.39 -10.22
C LYS A 251 -1.18 -13.59 -10.32
N TYR A 252 -0.27 -13.75 -9.37
CA TYR A 252 1.04 -13.08 -9.38
C TYR A 252 1.89 -13.45 -10.60
N ALA A 253 1.89 -14.71 -11.00
CA ALA A 253 2.61 -15.14 -12.21
C ALA A 253 2.03 -14.45 -13.44
N GLY A 254 0.70 -14.38 -13.57
CA GLY A 254 0.02 -13.64 -14.65
C GLY A 254 0.37 -12.15 -14.67
N GLU A 255 0.30 -11.46 -13.53
CA GLU A 255 0.61 -10.02 -13.40
C GLU A 255 2.09 -9.67 -13.67
N ASN A 256 2.97 -10.67 -13.67
CA ASN A 256 4.38 -10.53 -14.01
C ASN A 256 4.73 -11.17 -15.35
N ASN A 257 3.74 -11.48 -16.20
CA ASN A 257 3.92 -12.15 -17.49
C ASN A 257 4.79 -13.41 -17.38
N PHE A 258 4.63 -14.14 -16.28
CA PHE A 258 5.38 -15.34 -15.92
C PHE A 258 6.90 -15.15 -15.79
N LYS A 259 7.41 -13.91 -15.80
CA LYS A 259 8.84 -13.57 -15.60
C LYS A 259 9.23 -13.53 -14.13
N ILE A 260 9.00 -14.64 -13.43
CA ILE A 260 9.32 -14.80 -12.00
C ILE A 260 10.26 -15.99 -11.78
N ASP A 261 11.02 -15.99 -10.69
CA ASP A 261 11.84 -17.16 -10.36
C ASP A 261 10.95 -18.33 -9.92
N TRP A 262 10.94 -19.41 -10.71
CA TRP A 262 10.17 -20.61 -10.43
C TRP A 262 10.56 -21.26 -9.09
N ASN A 263 11.76 -21.01 -8.58
CA ASN A 263 12.18 -21.56 -7.29
C ASN A 263 11.39 -20.99 -6.12
N LYS A 264 10.88 -19.76 -6.25
CA LYS A 264 10.13 -19.07 -5.20
C LYS A 264 8.70 -19.59 -5.02
N ILE A 265 8.09 -20.21 -6.04
CA ILE A 265 6.72 -20.74 -6.01
C ILE A 265 6.67 -21.99 -5.11
N PRO A 266 5.80 -22.14 -4.10
CA PRO A 266 5.72 -23.32 -3.25
C PRO A 266 5.45 -24.59 -4.03
N LYS A 267 5.86 -25.73 -3.44
CA LYS A 267 5.63 -27.06 -4.02
C LYS A 267 4.47 -27.79 -3.35
N SER A 268 3.65 -27.07 -2.58
CA SER A 268 2.65 -27.63 -1.67
C SER A 268 1.46 -28.28 -2.38
N THR A 269 1.26 -28.00 -3.66
CA THR A 269 0.13 -28.54 -4.43
C THR A 269 0.49 -28.80 -5.88
N ASP A 270 -0.29 -29.63 -6.57
CA ASP A 270 -0.11 -29.96 -7.98
C ASP A 270 -0.16 -28.71 -8.87
N ALA A 271 -1.18 -27.86 -8.68
CA ALA A 271 -1.32 -26.61 -9.43
C ALA A 271 -0.09 -25.70 -9.32
N LEU A 272 0.54 -25.62 -8.14
CA LEU A 272 1.75 -24.83 -7.97
C LEU A 272 2.99 -25.50 -8.59
N ASN A 273 3.08 -26.83 -8.58
CA ASN A 273 4.15 -27.54 -9.29
C ASN A 273 4.02 -27.38 -10.81
N ILE A 274 2.79 -27.39 -11.35
CA ILE A 274 2.55 -27.07 -12.77
C ILE A 274 2.97 -25.64 -13.07
N LEU A 275 2.59 -24.68 -12.22
CA LEU A 275 2.99 -23.29 -12.37
C LEU A 275 4.52 -23.11 -12.34
N ARG A 276 5.23 -23.86 -11.48
CA ARG A 276 6.71 -23.91 -11.47
C ARG A 276 7.28 -24.36 -12.80
N ILE A 277 6.74 -25.44 -13.36
CA ILE A 277 7.17 -25.97 -14.67
C ILE A 277 6.92 -24.93 -15.76
N LEU A 278 5.71 -24.38 -15.82
CA LEU A 278 5.33 -23.36 -16.81
C LEU A 278 6.24 -22.13 -16.76
N VAL A 279 6.43 -21.55 -15.57
CA VAL A 279 7.30 -20.38 -15.37
C VAL A 279 8.75 -20.72 -15.73
N GLY A 280 9.23 -21.90 -15.32
CA GLY A 280 10.58 -22.38 -15.62
C GLY A 280 10.86 -22.54 -17.12
N LEU A 281 9.85 -23.03 -17.85
CA LEU A 281 9.89 -23.18 -19.30
C LEU A 281 9.84 -21.83 -20.02
N ILE A 282 8.89 -20.95 -19.65
CA ILE A 282 8.76 -19.61 -20.24
C ILE A 282 10.04 -18.80 -20.08
N ASN A 283 10.67 -18.89 -18.89
CA ASN A 283 11.90 -18.16 -18.59
C ASN A 283 13.17 -18.87 -19.10
N LYS A 284 13.04 -20.02 -19.78
CA LYS A 284 14.15 -20.84 -20.31
C LYS A 284 15.20 -21.19 -19.25
N ASN A 285 14.80 -21.27 -17.99
CA ASN A 285 15.69 -21.45 -16.83
C ASN A 285 15.37 -22.72 -16.03
N MET A 286 14.60 -23.63 -16.61
CA MET A 286 14.34 -24.96 -16.05
C MET A 286 14.81 -26.03 -17.04
N ASN A 287 15.69 -26.91 -16.55
CA ASN A 287 16.17 -28.06 -17.30
C ASN A 287 15.23 -29.26 -17.11
N LEU A 288 15.41 -30.26 -17.97
CA LEU A 288 14.53 -31.41 -18.04
C LEU A 288 14.56 -32.28 -16.77
N LYS A 289 15.71 -32.32 -16.08
CA LYS A 289 15.86 -32.95 -14.75
C LYS A 289 14.94 -32.29 -13.72
N ASN A 290 14.86 -30.96 -13.71
CA ASN A 290 13.99 -30.24 -12.79
C ASN A 290 12.51 -30.38 -13.17
N ILE A 291 12.17 -30.42 -14.46
CA ILE A 291 10.80 -30.68 -14.93
C ILE A 291 10.34 -32.06 -14.41
N LYS A 292 11.12 -33.12 -14.68
CA LYS A 292 10.85 -34.49 -14.21
C LYS A 292 10.71 -34.56 -12.68
N LYS A 293 11.59 -33.86 -11.94
CA LYS A 293 11.51 -33.77 -10.46
C LYS A 293 10.18 -33.17 -9.98
N HIS A 294 9.69 -32.12 -10.63
CA HIS A 294 8.43 -31.48 -10.26
C HIS A 294 7.21 -32.28 -10.69
N MET A 295 7.27 -32.94 -11.86
CA MET A 295 6.23 -33.85 -12.32
C MET A 295 6.01 -35.00 -11.37
N ASN A 296 7.06 -35.62 -10.84
CA ASN A 296 6.93 -36.75 -9.92
C ASN A 296 6.08 -36.44 -8.68
N ILE A 297 6.04 -35.17 -8.26
CA ILE A 297 5.26 -34.70 -7.10
C ILE A 297 3.76 -34.59 -7.42
N ILE A 298 3.40 -34.35 -8.69
CA ILE A 298 2.01 -34.17 -9.13
C ILE A 298 1.26 -35.49 -8.95
N LYS A 299 0.13 -35.49 -8.25
CA LYS A 299 -0.66 -36.70 -7.99
C LYS A 299 -1.60 -37.03 -9.16
N ASP A 300 -2.08 -36.01 -9.86
CA ASP A 300 -2.95 -36.19 -11.03
C ASP A 300 -2.22 -36.84 -12.22
N SER A 301 -2.66 -38.04 -12.58
CA SER A 301 -2.07 -38.88 -13.64
C SER A 301 -2.35 -38.34 -15.05
N ASN A 302 -3.49 -37.67 -15.27
CA ASN A 302 -3.81 -37.06 -16.57
C ASN A 302 -2.89 -35.86 -16.83
N ILE A 303 -2.68 -35.03 -15.81
CA ILE A 303 -1.77 -33.88 -15.90
C ILE A 303 -0.33 -34.35 -16.15
N LYS A 304 0.11 -35.41 -15.45
CA LYS A 304 1.43 -36.03 -15.70
C LYS A 304 1.60 -36.44 -17.15
N GLY A 305 0.65 -37.20 -17.71
CA GLY A 305 0.73 -37.65 -19.11
C GLY A 305 0.81 -36.50 -20.12
N HIS A 306 0.08 -35.40 -19.89
CA HIS A 306 0.19 -34.23 -20.76
C HIS A 306 1.56 -33.55 -20.71
N ILE A 307 2.20 -33.48 -19.53
CA ILE A 307 3.53 -32.88 -19.40
C ILE A 307 4.61 -33.83 -19.94
N GLU A 308 4.47 -35.14 -19.78
CA GLU A 308 5.38 -36.16 -20.34
C GLU A 308 5.47 -36.06 -21.87
N ASN A 309 4.32 -36.02 -22.54
CA ASN A 309 4.24 -35.83 -24.00
C ASN A 309 4.95 -34.55 -24.45
N TYR A 310 4.91 -33.49 -23.64
CA TYR A 310 5.60 -32.23 -23.93
C TYR A 310 7.11 -32.30 -23.67
N THR A 311 7.56 -33.02 -22.64
CA THR A 311 8.99 -33.23 -22.40
C THR A 311 9.65 -34.08 -23.47
N ASP A 312 8.94 -35.09 -24.00
CA ASP A 312 9.43 -35.94 -25.08
C ASP A 312 9.54 -35.15 -26.39
N PHE A 313 8.62 -34.23 -26.64
CA PHE A 313 8.72 -33.26 -27.74
C PHE A 313 10.00 -32.41 -27.62
N ILE A 314 10.30 -31.87 -26.43
CA ILE A 314 11.51 -31.06 -26.19
C ILE A 314 12.81 -31.89 -26.37
N GLU A 315 12.82 -33.15 -25.94
CA GLU A 315 13.99 -34.03 -26.12
C GLU A 315 14.25 -34.33 -27.60
N ASN A 316 13.20 -34.44 -28.42
CA ASN A 316 13.31 -34.72 -29.85
C ASN A 316 13.67 -33.50 -30.69
N ASP A 317 13.26 -32.29 -30.30
CA ASP A 317 13.60 -31.02 -30.99
C ASP A 317 15.07 -30.58 -30.81
N LYS A 318 15.85 -31.30 -29.97
CA LYS A 318 17.27 -31.04 -29.72
C LYS A 318 18.23 -32.01 -30.43
N LYS A 319 17.70 -32.96 -31.20
CA LYS A 319 18.48 -33.89 -32.03
C LYS A 319 18.54 -33.39 -33.47
#